data_AF-A0A0L0UVY3-F1
#
_entry.id   AF-A0A0L0UVY3-F1
#
_cell.length_a   1.000
_cell.length_b   1.000
_cell.length_c   1.000
_cell.angle_alpha   90.00
_cell.angle_beta   90.00
_cell.angle_gamma   90.00
#
_symmetry.space_group_name_H-M   'P 1'
#
loop_
_entity.id
_entity.type
_entity.pdbx_description
1 polymer ?
#
loop_
_entity_poly.entity_id
_entity_poly.type
_entity_poly.pdbx_seq_one_letter_code
_entity_poly.pdbx_strand_id
1 'polypeptide(L)'
;MASQPWCQFHNLEGRITLMTWLRKKYVAAKLRRREANKILTDLLQRPNPFSNDGSNFTRHFFITQWEHQVNYLDQVTDEDTERRKRLTKLLEKEEALMKLRTVLDTREWDIQAELIERITEEITNSEGSQRQLAEELGILYSGNTTDINKEKCKLLIWSSKRELYAKAVDIQGV
;
A
#
# COMPACT_ATOMS: atom_id res chain seq x y z
N MET A 1 48.48 32.65 5.53
CA MET A 1 47.38 31.77 5.96
C MET A 1 46.07 32.41 5.57
N ALA A 2 45.48 32.02 4.44
CA ALA A 2 44.16 32.47 4.02
C ALA A 2 43.30 31.23 3.76
N SER A 3 42.39 30.94 4.69
CA SER A 3 41.42 29.84 4.55
C SER A 3 40.47 30.17 3.39
N GLN A 4 40.35 29.27 2.41
CA GLN A 4 39.55 29.48 1.21
C GLN A 4 38.06 29.71 1.53
N PRO A 5 37.44 30.82 1.07
CA PRO A 5 36.06 31.20 1.38
C PRO A 5 35.02 30.15 0.95
N TRP A 6 35.32 29.40 -0.10
CA TRP A 6 34.46 28.37 -0.69
C TRP A 6 34.15 27.23 0.29
N CYS A 7 35.14 26.80 1.08
CA CYS A 7 34.95 25.76 2.10
C CYS A 7 34.03 26.25 3.23
N GLN A 8 34.10 27.54 3.58
CA GLN A 8 33.21 28.12 4.59
C GLN A 8 31.76 28.23 4.10
N PHE A 9 31.55 28.59 2.83
CA PHE A 9 30.23 28.69 2.22
C PHE A 9 29.53 27.33 2.12
N HIS A 10 30.19 26.30 1.57
CA HIS A 10 29.62 24.95 1.49
C HIS A 10 29.35 24.33 2.87
N ASN A 11 30.19 24.61 3.86
CA ASN A 11 29.95 24.20 5.25
C ASN A 11 28.73 24.91 5.87
N LEU A 12 28.49 26.18 5.50
CA LEU A 12 27.30 26.92 5.93
C LEU A 12 26.03 26.35 5.28
N GLU A 13 26.07 26.08 3.97
CA GLU A 13 24.97 25.53 3.19
C GLU A 13 24.60 24.10 3.63
N GLY A 14 25.60 23.26 3.91
CA GLY A 14 25.41 21.93 4.48
C GLY A 14 24.76 21.97 5.88
N ARG A 15 25.18 22.91 6.73
CA ARG A 15 24.57 23.12 8.07
C ARG A 15 23.13 23.61 7.98
N ILE A 16 22.82 24.54 7.07
CA ILE A 16 21.46 25.05 6.87
C ILE A 16 20.54 23.94 6.33
N THR A 17 21.03 23.14 5.38
CA THR A 17 20.31 21.99 4.83
C THR A 17 20.00 20.96 5.91
N LEU A 18 20.99 20.61 6.75
CA LEU A 18 20.81 19.68 7.86
C LEU A 18 19.79 20.20 8.88
N MET A 19 19.87 21.48 9.26
CA MET A 19 18.92 22.11 10.18
C MET A 19 17.49 22.09 9.61
N THR A 20 17.34 22.35 8.31
CA THR A 20 16.05 22.30 7.61
C THR A 20 15.49 20.88 7.58
N TRP A 21 16.34 19.89 7.31
CA TRP A 21 15.96 18.48 7.32
C TRP A 21 15.54 18.01 8.72
N LEU A 22 16.29 18.37 9.76
CA LEU A 22 15.95 18.06 11.15
C LEU A 22 14.62 18.71 11.55
N ARG A 23 14.39 19.97 11.15
CA ARG A 23 13.10 20.64 11.39
C ARG A 23 11.94 19.90 10.72
N LYS A 24 12.11 19.49 9.45
CA LYS A 24 11.11 18.69 8.73
C LYS A 24 10.85 17.34 9.42
N LYS A 25 11.90 16.63 9.83
CA LYS A 25 11.79 15.35 10.57
C LYS A 25 11.09 15.53 11.92
N TYR A 26 11.41 16.59 12.65
CA TYR A 26 10.76 16.91 13.92
C TYR A 26 9.27 17.19 13.74
N VAL A 27 8.90 17.99 12.74
CA VAL A 27 7.49 18.28 12.42
C VAL A 27 6.75 16.99 12.04
N ALA A 28 7.33 16.14 11.19
CA ALA A 28 6.76 14.87 10.81
C ALA A 28 6.61 13.91 12.01
N ALA A 29 7.61 13.83 12.88
CA ALA A 29 7.55 13.03 14.10
C ALA A 29 6.46 13.54 15.06
N LYS A 30 6.32 14.86 15.20
CA LYS A 30 5.28 15.49 16.01
C LYS A 30 3.88 15.19 15.46
N LEU A 31 3.72 15.21 14.13
CA LEU A 31 2.46 14.85 13.47
C LEU A 31 2.10 13.38 13.73
N ARG A 32 3.03 12.46 13.45
CA ARG A 32 2.82 11.03 13.72
C ARG A 32 2.52 10.74 15.18
N ARG A 33 3.19 11.43 16.11
CA ARG A 33 2.90 11.29 17.54
C ARG A 33 1.47 11.72 17.89
N ARG A 34 0.95 12.78 17.26
CA ARG A 34 -0.44 13.22 17.47
C ARG A 34 -1.43 12.18 16.92
N GLU A 35 -1.18 11.65 15.73
CA GLU A 35 -2.00 10.61 15.11
C GLU A 35 -2.02 9.34 15.98
N ALA A 36 -0.84 8.86 16.40
CA ALA A 36 -0.70 7.70 17.26
C ALA A 36 -1.39 7.92 18.62
N ASN A 37 -1.28 9.12 19.21
CA ASN A 37 -1.99 9.44 20.44
C ASN A 37 -3.52 9.45 20.24
N LYS A 38 -4.02 9.93 19.10
CA LYS A 38 -5.46 9.90 18.79
C LYS A 38 -5.95 8.45 18.72
N ILE A 39 -5.25 7.61 17.97
CA ILE A 39 -5.56 6.17 17.85
C ILE A 39 -5.52 5.50 19.23
N LEU A 40 -4.47 5.76 20.03
CA LEU A 40 -4.34 5.18 21.36
C LEU A 40 -5.49 5.64 22.28
N THR A 41 -5.90 6.91 22.20
CA THR A 41 -7.02 7.43 22.99
C THR A 41 -8.31 6.71 22.62
N ASP A 42 -8.58 6.53 21.32
CA ASP A 42 -9.76 5.80 20.84
C ASP A 42 -9.75 4.34 21.31
N LEU A 43 -8.59 3.68 21.27
CA LEU A 43 -8.43 2.29 21.71
C LEU A 43 -8.65 2.13 23.22
N LEU A 44 -8.17 3.07 24.04
CA LEU A 44 -8.36 3.06 25.50
C LEU A 44 -9.83 3.26 25.93
N GLN A 45 -10.70 3.73 25.04
CA GLN A 45 -12.14 3.83 25.30
C GLN A 45 -12.91 2.57 24.92
N ARG A 46 -12.27 1.60 24.24
CA ARG A 46 -12.94 0.37 23.84
C ARG A 46 -12.93 -0.65 24.97
N PRO A 47 -14.04 -1.40 25.16
CA PRO A 47 -14.08 -2.51 26.10
C PRO A 47 -13.07 -3.57 25.68
N ASN A 48 -12.31 -4.10 26.64
CA ASN A 48 -11.37 -5.17 26.40
C ASN A 48 -12.09 -6.53 26.48
N PRO A 49 -12.27 -7.25 25.36
CA PRO A 49 -12.94 -8.56 25.37
C PRO A 49 -12.13 -9.65 26.08
N PHE A 50 -10.85 -9.40 26.35
CA PHE A 50 -9.96 -10.31 27.07
C PHE A 50 -9.91 -10.03 28.58
N SER A 51 -10.61 -8.99 29.06
CA SER A 51 -10.78 -8.73 30.48
C SER A 51 -12.06 -9.37 30.99
N ASN A 52 -11.95 -10.18 32.03
CA ASN A 52 -13.11 -10.83 32.66
C ASN A 52 -14.06 -9.80 33.31
N ASP A 53 -13.55 -8.60 33.61
CA ASP A 53 -14.28 -7.57 34.34
C ASP A 53 -14.97 -6.56 33.41
N GLY A 54 -14.91 -6.78 32.08
CA GLY A 54 -15.48 -5.88 31.08
C GLY A 54 -14.80 -4.51 30.99
N SER A 55 -13.63 -4.35 31.65
CA SER A 55 -12.86 -3.12 31.66
C SER A 55 -12.38 -2.72 30.26
N ASN A 56 -12.16 -1.44 30.02
CA ASN A 56 -11.55 -0.98 28.77
C ASN A 56 -10.07 -1.41 28.64
N PHE A 57 -9.53 -1.29 27.43
CA PHE A 57 -8.10 -1.49 27.20
C PHE A 57 -7.26 -0.50 28.03
N THR A 58 -6.11 -0.96 28.50
CA THR A 58 -5.16 -0.13 29.26
C THR A 58 -3.85 0.01 28.50
N ARG A 59 -3.13 1.10 28.77
CA ARG A 59 -1.77 1.28 28.22
C ARG A 59 -0.85 0.13 28.64
N HIS A 60 -0.98 -0.32 29.89
CA HIS A 60 -0.20 -1.45 30.40
C HIS A 60 -0.46 -2.72 29.59
N PHE A 61 -1.72 -3.05 29.30
CA PHE A 61 -2.06 -4.18 28.43
C PHE A 61 -1.35 -4.12 27.07
N PHE A 62 -1.38 -2.96 26.40
CA PHE A 62 -0.71 -2.81 25.10
C PHE A 62 0.81 -2.95 25.19
N ILE A 63 1.44 -2.41 26.23
CA ILE A 63 2.89 -2.54 26.45
C ILE A 63 3.25 -4.01 26.68
N THR A 64 2.54 -4.68 27.59
CA THR A 64 2.76 -6.09 27.90
C THR A 64 2.56 -6.97 26.65
N GLN A 65 1.50 -6.73 25.87
CA GLN A 65 1.28 -7.46 24.61
C GLN A 65 2.39 -7.22 23.59
N TRP A 66 2.88 -5.98 23.47
CA TRP A 66 4.01 -5.66 22.59
C TRP A 66 5.28 -6.40 23.02
N GLU A 67 5.60 -6.41 24.31
CA GLU A 67 6.75 -7.14 24.85
C GLU A 67 6.63 -8.64 24.61
N HIS A 68 5.45 -9.22 24.83
CA HIS A 68 5.18 -10.63 24.50
C HIS A 68 5.37 -10.91 23.01
N GLN A 69 4.91 -10.01 22.13
CA GLN A 69 5.09 -10.18 20.68
C GLN A 69 6.55 -10.09 20.26
N VAL A 70 7.31 -9.13 20.79
CA VAL A 70 8.74 -8.99 20.50
C VAL A 70 9.50 -10.23 20.98
N ASN A 71 9.27 -10.67 22.21
CA ASN A 71 9.90 -11.88 22.76
C ASN A 71 9.50 -13.15 21.99
N TYR A 72 8.23 -13.24 21.60
CA TYR A 72 7.76 -14.34 20.77
C TYR A 72 8.46 -14.35 19.41
N LEU A 73 8.54 -13.19 18.73
CA LEU A 73 9.21 -13.06 17.43
C LEU A 73 10.71 -13.34 17.50
N ASP A 74 11.37 -13.01 18.61
CA ASP A 74 12.79 -13.30 18.82
C ASP A 74 13.06 -14.81 19.02
N GLN A 75 12.06 -15.55 19.51
CA GLN A 75 12.13 -16.99 19.76
C GLN A 75 11.55 -17.86 18.65
N VAL A 76 10.86 -17.25 17.67
CA VAL A 76 10.25 -17.96 16.54
C VAL A 76 11.34 -18.48 15.61
N THR A 77 11.35 -19.80 15.40
CA THR A 77 12.24 -20.45 14.45
C THR A 77 11.68 -20.40 13.02
N ASP A 78 12.54 -20.64 12.04
CA ASP A 78 12.14 -20.78 10.64
C ASP A 78 11.13 -21.94 10.43
N GLU A 79 11.18 -22.97 11.27
CA GLU A 79 10.21 -24.07 11.25
C GLU A 79 8.82 -23.62 11.72
N ASP A 80 8.75 -22.79 12.76
CA ASP A 80 7.47 -22.24 13.26
C ASP A 80 6.83 -21.28 12.25
N THR A 81 7.63 -20.46 11.56
CA THR A 81 7.12 -19.61 10.49
C THR A 81 6.63 -20.43 9.29
N GLU A 82 7.37 -21.47 8.86
CA GLU A 82 6.91 -22.34 7.78
C GLU A 82 5.65 -23.12 8.15
N ARG A 83 5.55 -23.62 9.39
CA ARG A 83 4.33 -24.25 9.89
C ARG A 83 3.14 -23.30 9.85
N ARG A 84 3.31 -22.04 10.27
CA ARG A 84 2.28 -21.00 10.21
C ARG A 84 1.87 -20.68 8.78
N LYS A 85 2.82 -20.53 7.85
CA LYS A 85 2.52 -20.32 6.42
C LYS A 85 1.70 -21.48 5.83
N ARG A 86 2.04 -22.73 6.18
CA ARG A 86 1.28 -23.91 5.75
C ARG A 86 -0.14 -23.89 6.30
N LEU A 87 -0.32 -23.52 7.57
CA LEU A 87 -1.63 -23.41 8.20
C LEU A 87 -2.48 -22.30 7.56
N THR A 88 -1.90 -21.13 7.28
CA THR A 88 -2.59 -20.04 6.57
C THR A 88 -3.06 -20.50 5.20
N LYS A 89 -2.20 -21.15 4.41
CA LYS A 89 -2.57 -21.70 3.10
C LYS A 89 -3.67 -22.74 3.18
N LEU A 90 -3.72 -23.53 4.25
CA LEU A 90 -4.78 -24.50 4.47
C LEU A 90 -6.11 -23.79 4.72
N LEU A 91 -6.13 -22.79 5.60
CA LEU A 91 -7.34 -22.02 5.92
C LEU A 91 -7.86 -21.23 4.70
N GLU A 92 -6.97 -20.62 3.92
CA GLU A 92 -7.35 -19.95 2.66
C GLU A 92 -8.01 -20.91 1.67
N LYS A 93 -7.49 -22.14 1.57
CA LYS A 93 -8.08 -23.19 0.73
C LYS A 93 -9.43 -23.65 1.27
N GLU A 94 -9.57 -23.82 2.57
CA GLU A 94 -10.86 -24.17 3.19
C GLU A 94 -11.90 -23.07 2.95
N GLU A 95 -11.54 -21.80 3.07
CA GLU A 95 -12.43 -20.67 2.79
C GLU A 95 -12.84 -20.64 1.31
N ALA A 96 -11.89 -20.85 0.39
CA ALA A 96 -12.17 -20.92 -1.04
C ALA A 96 -13.12 -22.09 -1.37
N LEU A 97 -12.90 -23.26 -0.77
CA LEU A 97 -13.78 -24.42 -0.92
C LEU A 97 -15.18 -24.15 -0.36
N MET A 98 -15.28 -23.49 0.80
CA MET A 98 -16.57 -23.09 1.37
C MET A 98 -17.31 -22.11 0.45
N LYS A 99 -16.62 -21.10 -0.10
CA LYS A 99 -17.22 -20.18 -1.08
C LYS A 99 -17.74 -20.91 -2.31
N LEU A 100 -16.92 -21.80 -2.88
CA LEU A 100 -17.34 -22.64 -4.02
C LEU A 100 -18.54 -23.50 -3.64
N ARG A 101 -18.55 -24.09 -2.45
CA ARG A 101 -19.67 -24.89 -1.97
C ARG A 101 -20.95 -24.07 -1.83
N THR A 102 -20.86 -22.88 -1.26
CA THR A 102 -21.99 -21.95 -1.16
C THR A 102 -22.54 -21.58 -2.54
N VAL A 103 -21.67 -21.28 -3.51
CA VAL A 103 -22.06 -20.97 -4.90
C VAL A 103 -22.75 -22.16 -5.56
N LEU A 104 -22.26 -23.39 -5.34
CA LEU A 104 -22.88 -24.61 -5.86
C LEU A 104 -24.23 -24.91 -5.20
N ASP A 105 -24.36 -24.65 -3.91
CA ASP A 105 -25.58 -24.86 -3.14
C ASP A 105 -26.65 -23.78 -3.45
N THR A 106 -26.24 -22.57 -3.86
CA THR A 106 -27.15 -21.57 -4.45
C THR A 106 -27.53 -22.00 -5.87
N ARG A 107 -28.73 -22.58 -6.02
CA ARG A 107 -29.32 -23.10 -7.26
C ARG A 107 -29.64 -22.04 -8.36
N GLU A 108 -28.96 -20.90 -8.38
CA GLU A 108 -29.19 -19.82 -9.36
C GLU A 108 -28.21 -19.90 -10.54
N TRP A 109 -28.20 -21.06 -11.20
CA TRP A 109 -27.36 -21.29 -12.38
C TRP A 109 -27.80 -20.46 -13.61
N ASP A 110 -29.05 -19.98 -13.63
CA ASP A 110 -29.59 -19.14 -14.71
C ASP A 110 -29.14 -17.67 -14.64
N ILE A 111 -28.87 -17.13 -13.44
CA ILE A 111 -28.50 -15.70 -13.24
C ILE A 111 -27.06 -15.43 -13.70
N GLN A 112 -26.21 -16.45 -13.78
CA GLN A 112 -24.83 -16.28 -14.25
C GLN A 112 -24.70 -16.15 -15.77
N ALA A 113 -25.63 -16.69 -16.57
CA ALA A 113 -25.56 -16.60 -18.02
C ALA A 113 -25.74 -15.14 -18.51
N GLU A 114 -26.77 -14.47 -17.99
CA GLU A 114 -27.06 -13.06 -18.31
C GLU A 114 -25.96 -12.12 -17.76
N LEU A 115 -25.41 -12.42 -16.58
CA LEU A 115 -24.28 -11.67 -16.02
C LEU A 115 -23.01 -11.84 -16.87
N ILE A 116 -22.72 -13.06 -17.35
CA ILE A 116 -21.60 -13.34 -18.24
C ILE A 116 -21.79 -12.65 -19.58
N GLU A 117 -22.99 -12.64 -20.14
CA GLU A 117 -23.31 -11.95 -21.39
C GLU A 117 -23.10 -10.44 -21.25
N ARG A 118 -23.60 -9.83 -20.17
CA ARG A 118 -23.39 -8.41 -19.88
C ARG A 118 -21.91 -8.05 -19.70
N ILE A 119 -21.15 -8.88 -18.99
CA ILE A 119 -19.69 -8.69 -18.84
C ILE A 119 -19.00 -8.79 -20.20
N THR A 120 -19.43 -9.72 -21.05
CA THR A 120 -18.87 -9.89 -22.40
C THR A 120 -19.16 -8.67 -23.28
N GLU A 121 -20.38 -8.13 -23.19
CA GLU A 121 -20.79 -6.91 -23.90
C GLU A 121 -19.98 -5.68 -23.44
N GLU A 122 -19.80 -5.50 -22.12
CA GLU A 122 -18.97 -4.43 -21.56
C GLU A 122 -17.50 -4.53 -22.01
N ILE A 123 -16.93 -5.74 -22.09
CA ILE A 123 -15.58 -5.96 -22.62
C ILE A 123 -15.52 -5.55 -24.09
N THR A 124 -16.46 -6.00 -24.92
CA THR A 124 -16.47 -5.65 -26.36
C THR A 124 -16.61 -4.15 -26.61
N ASN A 125 -17.45 -3.46 -25.82
CA ASN A 125 -17.60 -2.01 -25.89
C ASN A 125 -16.32 -1.29 -25.49
N SER A 126 -15.68 -1.75 -24.40
CA SER A 126 -14.41 -1.18 -23.91
C SER A 126 -13.26 -1.37 -24.91
N GLU A 127 -13.16 -2.54 -25.55
CA GLU A 127 -12.20 -2.80 -26.62
C GLU A 127 -12.45 -1.91 -27.84
N GLY A 128 -13.72 -1.69 -28.20
CA GLY A 128 -14.12 -0.77 -29.28
C GLY A 128 -13.67 0.67 -29.01
N SER A 129 -13.97 1.20 -27.82
CA SER A 129 -13.52 2.52 -27.40
C SER A 129 -12.00 2.63 -27.35
N GLN A 130 -11.30 1.58 -26.90
CA GLN A 130 -9.84 1.55 -26.90
C GLN A 130 -9.25 1.60 -28.31
N ARG A 131 -9.83 0.89 -29.28
CA ARG A 131 -9.40 0.92 -30.69
C ARG A 131 -9.63 2.30 -31.31
N GLN A 132 -10.80 2.89 -31.09
CA GLN A 132 -11.12 4.23 -31.58
C GLN A 132 -10.15 5.28 -31.01
N LEU A 133 -9.88 5.22 -29.71
CA LEU A 133 -8.94 6.14 -29.06
C LEU A 133 -7.49 5.94 -29.55
N ALA A 134 -7.10 4.71 -29.89
CA ALA A 134 -5.81 4.44 -30.51
C ALA A 134 -5.71 5.01 -31.94
N GLU A 135 -6.78 4.93 -32.73
CA GLU A 135 -6.87 5.55 -34.06
C GLU A 135 -6.81 7.08 -33.99
N GLU A 136 -7.57 7.70 -33.08
CA GLU A 136 -7.57 9.16 -32.86
C GLU A 136 -6.19 9.69 -32.44
N LEU A 137 -5.45 8.92 -31.65
CA LEU A 137 -4.09 9.25 -31.22
C LEU A 137 -3.02 8.94 -32.28
N GLY A 138 -3.40 8.40 -33.46
CA GLY A 138 -2.47 8.00 -34.51
C GLY A 138 -1.58 6.81 -34.12
N ILE A 139 -1.92 6.10 -33.03
CA ILE A 139 -1.23 4.90 -32.55
C ILE A 139 -1.88 3.71 -33.26
N LEU A 140 -1.74 3.66 -34.58
CA LEU A 140 -2.09 2.43 -35.29
C LEU A 140 -1.14 1.34 -34.79
N TYR A 141 -1.70 0.27 -34.21
CA TYR A 141 -1.04 -1.01 -33.92
C TYR A 141 -0.64 -1.76 -35.21
N SER A 142 -0.18 -1.01 -36.21
CA SER A 142 0.17 -1.46 -37.55
C SER A 142 1.52 -0.82 -37.88
N GLY A 143 2.59 -1.57 -37.66
CA GLY A 143 3.93 -1.10 -37.97
C GLY A 143 5.01 -1.87 -37.25
N ASN A 144 5.55 -2.87 -37.94
CA ASN A 144 6.54 -3.85 -37.48
C ASN A 144 7.95 -3.27 -37.21
N THR A 145 8.08 -2.05 -36.69
CA THR A 145 9.39 -1.35 -36.59
C THR A 145 9.64 -0.62 -35.28
N THR A 146 8.72 -0.64 -34.31
CA THR A 146 8.99 -0.17 -32.94
C THR A 146 8.50 -1.22 -31.97
N ASP A 147 9.33 -1.59 -30.98
CA ASP A 147 8.92 -2.51 -29.93
C ASP A 147 7.80 -1.83 -29.11
N ILE A 148 6.55 -2.09 -29.50
CA ILE A 148 5.34 -1.51 -28.93
C ILE A 148 5.32 -1.73 -27.41
N ASN A 149 5.84 -2.86 -26.95
CA ASN A 149 5.93 -3.16 -25.52
C ASN A 149 6.92 -2.23 -24.82
N LYS A 150 8.06 -1.93 -25.46
CA LYS A 150 9.04 -0.96 -24.93
C LYS A 150 8.46 0.45 -24.83
N GLU A 151 7.72 0.92 -25.83
CA GLU A 151 7.08 2.25 -25.78
C GLU A 151 5.94 2.30 -24.75
N LYS A 152 5.14 1.24 -24.63
CA LYS A 152 4.15 1.09 -23.54
C LYS A 152 4.81 1.17 -22.17
N CYS A 153 5.90 0.43 -21.95
CA CYS A 153 6.65 0.48 -20.70
C CYS A 153 7.22 1.89 -20.43
N LYS A 154 7.77 2.57 -21.44
CA LYS A 154 8.27 3.94 -21.28
C LYS A 154 7.16 4.92 -20.88
N LEU A 155 5.98 4.83 -21.49
CA LEU A 155 4.83 5.67 -21.15
C LEU A 155 4.33 5.41 -19.73
N LEU A 156 4.22 4.15 -19.31
CA LEU A 156 3.85 3.79 -17.94
C LEU A 156 4.87 4.27 -16.90
N ILE A 157 6.16 4.19 -17.23
CA ILE A 157 7.22 4.74 -16.38
C ILE A 157 7.11 6.26 -16.32
N TRP A 158 6.82 6.92 -17.44
CA TRP A 158 6.65 8.37 -17.48
C TRP A 158 5.45 8.83 -16.67
N SER A 159 4.29 8.16 -16.76
CA SER A 159 3.10 8.48 -15.97
C SER A 159 3.35 8.28 -14.48
N SER A 160 3.96 7.15 -14.10
CA SER A 160 4.35 6.86 -12.72
C SER A 160 5.34 7.91 -12.18
N LYS A 161 6.32 8.34 -12.98
CA LYS A 161 7.24 9.43 -12.62
C LYS A 161 6.50 10.75 -12.45
N ARG A 162 5.51 11.06 -13.28
CA ARG A 162 4.69 12.28 -13.17
C ARG A 162 3.83 12.27 -11.91
N GLU A 163 3.23 11.15 -11.56
CA GLU A 163 2.47 11.00 -10.31
C GLU A 163 3.38 11.12 -9.08
N LEU A 164 4.54 10.47 -9.11
CA LEU A 164 5.55 10.62 -8.06
C LEU A 164 6.03 12.07 -7.95
N TYR A 165 6.21 12.76 -9.07
CA TYR A 165 6.56 14.17 -9.09
C TYR A 165 5.43 15.04 -8.52
N ALA A 166 4.17 14.81 -8.88
CA ALA A 166 3.03 15.52 -8.31
C ALA A 166 2.94 15.32 -6.79
N LYS A 167 3.07 14.07 -6.31
CA LYS A 167 3.16 13.77 -4.88
C LYS A 167 4.38 14.40 -4.22
N ALA A 168 5.52 14.44 -4.91
CA ALA A 168 6.73 15.08 -4.38
C ALA A 168 6.55 16.60 -4.26
N VAL A 169 5.87 17.24 -5.22
CA VAL A 169 5.50 18.68 -5.14
C VAL A 169 4.53 18.93 -3.98
N ASP A 170 3.51 18.09 -3.81
CA ASP A 170 2.56 18.18 -2.68
C ASP A 170 3.27 18.01 -1.33
N ILE A 171 4.25 17.10 -1.25
CA ILE A 171 5.07 16.88 -0.04
C ILE A 171 6.09 18.03 0.17
N GLN A 172 6.59 18.62 -0.92
CA GLN A 172 7.54 19.73 -0.86
C GLN A 172 6.87 21.05 -0.50
N GLY A 173 5.55 21.19 -0.68
CA GLY A 173 4.74 22.31 -0.21
C GLY A 173 5.28 23.65 -0.68
N VAL A 174 5.18 23.91 -1.99
CA VAL A 174 5.12 25.30 -2.48
C VAL A 174 3.73 25.84 -2.20
#